data_AF-A0A535FLW9-F1
#
_entry.id   AF-A0A535FLW9-F1
#
_cell.length_a   1.000
_cell.length_b   1.000
_cell.length_c   1.000
_cell.angle_alpha   90.00
_cell.angle_beta   90.00
_cell.angle_gamma   90.00
#
_symmetry.space_group_name_H-M   'P 1'
#
loop_
_entity.id
_entity.type
_entity.pdbx_description
1 polymer ?
#
loop_
_entity_poly.entity_id
_entity_poly.type
_entity_poly.pdbx_seq_one_letter_code
_entity_poly.pdbx_strand_id
1 'polypeptide(L)'
;MTECPQCGSMNEDDSKNCKSCRVNLYWAFQHYEELAALRQTNNLSPKPETAPFLVETSQKIDNGPTVSWLRSTIEKYGFKGAGKKVCTTTE
;
A
#
# COMPACT_ATOMS: atom_id res chain seq x y z
N MET A 1 0.09 10.92 9.55
CA MET A 1 0.08 10.78 8.08
C MET A 1 1.44 10.31 7.64
N THR A 2 1.48 9.38 6.69
CA THR A 2 2.67 8.65 6.30
C THR A 2 2.93 8.79 4.80
N GLU A 3 4.13 9.26 4.42
CA GLU A 3 4.51 9.47 3.02
C GLU A 3 4.90 8.15 2.34
N CYS A 4 4.37 7.90 1.14
CA CYS A 4 4.73 6.70 0.37
C CYS A 4 6.16 6.76 -0.17
N PRO A 5 7.06 5.79 0.13
CA PRO A 5 8.44 5.79 -0.35
C PRO A 5 8.57 5.82 -1.88
N GLN A 6 7.60 5.20 -2.56
CA GLN A 6 7.57 5.05 -4.02
C GLN A 6 7.11 6.32 -4.74
N CYS A 7 5.99 6.92 -4.33
CA CYS A 7 5.37 8.03 -5.09
C CYS A 7 5.21 9.34 -4.31
N GLY A 8 5.66 9.42 -3.06
CA GLY A 8 5.59 10.64 -2.24
C GLY A 8 4.19 11.06 -1.80
N SER A 9 3.15 10.27 -2.10
CA SER A 9 1.78 10.60 -1.67
C SER A 9 1.61 10.42 -0.17
N MET A 10 0.92 11.36 0.48
CA MET A 10 0.56 11.29 1.90
C MET A 10 -0.63 10.36 2.15
N ASN A 11 -0.49 9.40 3.06
CA ASN A 11 -1.50 8.39 3.43
C ASN A 11 -1.90 8.50 4.90
N GLU A 12 -3.04 7.91 5.25
CA GLU A 12 -3.42 7.70 6.65
C GLU A 12 -2.46 6.67 7.28
N ASP A 13 -2.20 6.78 8.58
CA ASP A 13 -1.16 5.97 9.23
C ASP A 13 -1.51 4.48 9.33
N ASP A 14 -2.79 4.16 9.26
CA ASP A 14 -3.32 2.79 9.24
C ASP A 14 -3.56 2.26 7.80
N SER A 15 -3.24 3.05 6.78
CA SER A 15 -3.34 2.63 5.38
C SER A 15 -2.40 1.46 5.09
N LYS A 16 -2.95 0.35 4.60
CA LYS A 16 -2.13 -0.80 4.16
C LYS A 16 -1.47 -0.59 2.81
N ASN A 17 -2.14 0.14 1.91
CA ASN A 17 -1.67 0.42 0.56
C ASN A 17 -1.68 1.93 0.31
N CYS A 18 -0.76 2.42 -0.52
CA CYS A 18 -0.73 3.83 -0.90
C CYS A 18 -1.99 4.21 -1.68
N LYS A 19 -2.65 5.32 -1.34
CA LYS A 19 -3.86 5.80 -2.02
C LYS A 19 -3.65 6.15 -3.49
N SER A 20 -2.41 6.49 -3.87
CA SER A 20 -2.05 6.88 -5.23
C SER A 20 -1.52 5.68 -6.01
N CYS A 21 -0.33 5.17 -5.66
CA CYS A 21 0.32 4.12 -6.44
C CYS A 21 -0.05 2.69 -6.01
N ARG A 22 -0.92 2.52 -5.00
CA ARG A 22 -1.48 1.23 -4.55
C ARG A 22 -0.45 0.19 -4.05
N VAL A 23 0.84 0.53 -3.99
CA VAL A 23 1.87 -0.32 -3.38
C VAL A 23 1.53 -0.56 -1.91
N ASN A 24 1.83 -1.77 -1.42
CA ASN A 24 1.73 -2.08 -0.01
C ASN A 24 2.73 -1.24 0.80
N LEU A 25 2.25 -0.44 1.74
CA LEU A 25 3.06 0.51 2.50
C LEU A 25 4.00 -0.21 3.47
N TYR A 26 3.54 -1.27 4.15
CA TYR A 26 4.36 -2.09 5.04
C TYR A 26 5.60 -2.66 4.32
N TRP A 27 5.38 -3.26 3.15
CA TRP A 27 6.46 -3.77 2.32
C TRP A 27 7.36 -2.64 1.80
N ALA A 28 6.76 -1.52 1.35
CA ALA A 28 7.53 -0.40 0.82
C ALA A 28 8.49 0.18 1.86
N PHE A 29 8.07 0.37 3.12
CA PHE A 29 8.96 0.90 4.15
C PHE A 29 10.15 0.01 4.47
N GLN A 30 10.06 -1.30 4.23
CA GLN A 30 11.15 -2.23 4.49
C GLN A 30 12.11 -2.40 3.32
N HIS A 31 11.65 -2.17 2.09
CA HIS A 31 12.36 -2.66 0.91
C HIS A 31 12.55 -1.62 -0.20
N TYR A 32 11.84 -0.49 -0.19
CA TYR A 32 11.90 0.43 -1.33
C TYR A 32 13.25 1.16 -1.47
N GLU A 33 13.92 1.44 -0.36
CA GLU A 33 15.23 2.09 -0.38
C GLU A 33 16.28 1.18 -1.05
N GLU A 34 16.33 -0.09 -0.63
CA GLU A 34 17.20 -1.11 -1.23
C GLU A 34 16.89 -1.29 -2.73
N LEU A 35 15.62 -1.40 -3.09
CA LEU A 35 15.20 -1.52 -4.48
C LEU A 35 15.61 -0.29 -5.31
N ALA A 36 15.47 0.92 -4.76
CA ALA A 36 15.87 2.15 -5.43
C ALA A 36 17.38 2.18 -5.70
N ALA A 37 18.20 1.76 -4.73
CA ALA A 37 19.64 1.66 -4.87
C ALA A 37 20.03 0.66 -5.96
N LEU A 38 19.45 -0.55 -5.95
CA LEU A 38 19.67 -1.56 -6.99
C LEU A 38 19.33 -1.05 -8.39
N ARG A 39 18.22 -0.31 -8.53
CA ARG A 39 17.81 0.27 -9.81
C ARG A 39 18.81 1.31 -10.30
N GLN A 40 19.29 2.19 -9.42
CA GLN A 40 20.32 3.17 -9.76
C GLN A 40 21.63 2.51 -10.21
N THR A 41 22.09 1.46 -9.52
CA THR A 41 23.27 0.67 -9.94
C THR A 41 23.11 0.06 -11.33
N ASN A 42 21.88 -0.18 -11.76
CA ASN A 42 21.55 -0.72 -13.09
C ASN A 42 21.16 0.37 -14.11
N ASN A 43 21.43 1.65 -13.83
CA ASN A 43 21.07 2.79 -14.70
C ASN A 43 19.55 2.89 -15.00
N LEU A 44 18.72 2.45 -14.06
CA LEU A 44 17.26 2.55 -14.12
C LEU A 44 16.77 3.68 -13.20
N SER A 45 15.60 4.25 -13.51
CA SER A 45 14.94 5.21 -12.61
C SER A 45 14.69 4.57 -11.23
N PRO A 46 15.10 5.19 -10.11
CA PRO A 46 14.93 4.63 -8.76
C PRO A 46 13.46 4.44 -8.36
N LYS A 47 12.57 5.28 -8.89
CA LYS A 47 11.13 5.30 -8.58
C LYS A 47 10.34 5.10 -9.88
N PRO A 48 10.15 3.84 -10.34
CA PRO A 48 9.40 3.58 -11.55
C PRO A 48 7.93 3.94 -11.37
N GLU A 49 7.24 4.37 -12.41
CA GLU A 49 5.79 4.55 -12.33
C GLU A 49 5.10 3.20 -12.15
N THR A 50 4.02 3.20 -11.38
CA THR A 50 3.17 2.00 -11.26
C THR A 50 2.36 1.85 -12.53
N ALA A 51 2.35 0.63 -13.10
CA ALA A 51 1.60 0.37 -14.32
C ALA A 51 0.11 0.74 -14.13
N PRO A 52 -0.50 1.54 -15.03
CA PRO A 52 -1.86 2.04 -14.84
C PRO A 52 -2.91 0.96 -14.57
N PHE A 53 -2.82 -0.19 -15.26
CA PHE A 53 -3.77 -1.28 -15.09
C PHE A 53 -3.81 -1.86 -13.67
N LEU A 54 -2.69 -1.81 -12.92
CA LEU A 54 -2.63 -2.26 -11.52
C LEU A 54 -3.37 -1.27 -10.61
N VAL A 55 -3.16 0.03 -10.84
CA VAL A 55 -3.86 1.11 -10.13
C VAL A 55 -5.36 1.01 -10.39
N GLU A 56 -5.76 0.92 -11.65
CA GLU A 56 -7.16 0.82 -12.06
C GLU A 56 -7.84 -0.43 -11.52
N THR A 57 -7.20 -1.59 -11.62
CA THR A 57 -7.75 -2.86 -11.10
C THR A 57 -7.96 -2.77 -9.59
N SER A 58 -6.98 -2.22 -8.86
CA SER A 58 -7.14 -2.05 -7.41
C SER A 58 -8.25 -1.06 -7.05
N GLN A 59 -8.39 0.04 -7.79
CA GLN A 59 -9.46 1.01 -7.56
C GLN A 59 -10.84 0.44 -7.86
N LYS A 60 -10.96 -0.41 -8.89
CA LYS A 60 -12.22 -1.12 -9.19
C LYS A 60 -12.64 -2.06 -8.07
N ILE A 61 -11.71 -2.64 -7.32
CA ILE A 61 -12.04 -3.46 -6.14
C ILE A 61 -12.54 -2.56 -5.00
N ASP A 62 -11.84 -1.45 -4.74
CA ASP A 62 -12.19 -0.52 -3.66
C ASP A 62 -13.51 0.23 -3.90
N ASN A 63 -13.84 0.53 -5.16
CA ASN A 63 -15.00 1.33 -5.55
C ASN A 63 -16.05 0.52 -6.35
N GLY A 64 -15.85 -0.79 -6.45
CA GLY A 64 -16.68 -1.67 -7.26
C GLY A 64 -18.06 -1.93 -6.65
N PRO A 65 -18.96 -2.58 -7.42
CA PRO A 65 -20.32 -2.87 -6.96
C PRO A 65 -20.36 -3.78 -5.72
N THR A 66 -19.28 -4.50 -5.43
CA THR A 66 -19.17 -5.41 -4.28
C THR A 66 -18.59 -4.75 -3.03
N VAL A 67 -18.16 -3.48 -3.06
CA VAL A 67 -17.51 -2.83 -1.91
C VAL A 67 -18.39 -2.84 -0.66
N SER A 68 -19.69 -2.58 -0.81
CA SER A 68 -20.63 -2.56 0.32
C SER A 68 -20.76 -3.94 0.95
N TRP A 69 -20.88 -4.98 0.12
CA TRP A 69 -20.91 -6.37 0.60
C TRP A 69 -19.60 -6.76 1.30
N LEU A 70 -18.45 -6.36 0.75
CA LEU A 70 -17.14 -6.64 1.32
C LEU A 70 -16.96 -5.96 2.69
N ARG A 71 -17.31 -4.67 2.80
CA ARG A 71 -17.26 -3.93 4.07
C ARG A 71 -18.13 -4.59 5.14
N SER A 72 -19.38 -4.91 4.83
CA SER A 72 -20.29 -5.59 5.76
C SER A 72 -19.79 -6.98 6.16
N THR A 73 -19.18 -7.71 5.22
CA THR A 73 -18.61 -9.04 5.49
C THR A 73 -17.40 -8.95 6.42
N ILE A 74 -16.51 -7.98 6.19
CA ILE A 74 -15.36 -7.72 7.08
C ILE A 74 -15.83 -7.26 8.46
N GLU A 75 -16.85 -6.41 8.55
CA GLU A 75 -17.40 -5.97 9.82
C GLU A 75 -18.02 -7.13 10.63
N LYS A 76 -18.76 -8.01 9.94
CA LYS A 76 -19.48 -9.12 10.55
C LYS A 76 -18.58 -10.30 10.92
N TYR A 77 -17.66 -10.67 10.03
CA TYR A 77 -16.86 -11.90 10.14
C TYR A 77 -15.35 -11.65 10.20
N GLY A 78 -14.89 -10.43 9.94
CA GLY A 78 -13.49 -10.10 10.00
C GLY A 78 -12.93 -10.32 11.41
N PHE A 79 -11.70 -10.81 11.46
CA PHE A 79 -11.03 -11.04 12.73
C PHE A 79 -10.84 -9.69 13.45
N LYS A 80 -11.58 -9.47 14.56
CA LYS A 80 -11.57 -8.20 15.31
C LYS A 80 -10.21 -7.83 15.93
N GLY A 81 -9.22 -8.74 15.84
CA GLY A 81 -7.82 -8.49 16.20
C GLY A 81 -6.88 -8.25 15.01
N ALA A 82 -7.37 -8.32 13.75
CA ALA A 82 -6.55 -8.15 12.55
C ALA A 82 -6.27 -6.67 12.33
N GLY A 83 -5.11 -6.21 12.78
CA GLY A 83 -4.67 -4.81 12.70
C GLY A 83 -3.97 -4.32 13.96
N LYS A 84 -4.24 -4.94 15.13
CA LYS A 84 -3.61 -4.54 16.41
C LYS A 84 -2.13 -4.93 16.55
N LYS A 85 -1.55 -5.67 15.60
CA LYS A 85 -0.17 -6.18 15.66
C LYS A 85 0.73 -5.77 14.49
N VAL A 86 0.39 -4.72 13.75
CA VAL A 86 1.24 -4.26 12.63
C VAL A 86 1.60 -2.78 12.82
N CYS A 87 2.16 -2.46 13.99
CA CYS A 87 3.07 -1.34 14.25
C CYS A 87 3.40 -1.30 15.75
N THR A 88 4.24 -2.23 16.19
CA THR A 88 5.08 -2.01 17.37
C THR A 88 6.49 -2.41 16.96
N THR A 89 7.14 -1.55 16.18
CA THR A 89 8.58 -1.34 16.37
C THR A 89 8.72 -0.54 17.66
N THR A 90 8.59 -1.23 18.80
CA THR A 90 9.26 -0.81 20.02
C THR A 90 10.73 -1.16 19.82
N GLU A 91 11.56 -0.13 19.69
CA GLU A 91 12.94 -0.20 20.18
C GLU A 91 12.95 -0.45 21.69
#